data_AF-A0A498DJG6-F1
#
_entry.id   AF-A0A498DJG6-F1
#
_cell.length_a   1.000
_cell.length_b   1.000
_cell.length_c   1.000
_cell.angle_alpha   90.00
_cell.angle_beta   90.00
_cell.angle_gamma   90.00
#
_symmetry.space_group_name_H-M   'P 1'
#
loop_
_entity.id
_entity.type
_entity.pdbx_description
1 polymer ?
#
loop_
_entity_poly.entity_id
_entity_poly.type
_entity_poly.pdbx_seq_one_letter_code
_entity_poly.pdbx_strand_id
1 'polypeptide(L)'
;MKKLLFFLVVISMVFVLAACNNDEATEDTQQESAEEPAPLEFSDEERVADDTAVVSVNGEEVKGEKYNQIYTQVKTMLHSYGQDVTDTESVKDQAMKILVEQELINQDAEKAGIEVTEEEAQQELDKMKEESGEEQLQQVLETYQINEEQFKQQLQDDLVTVKYMQEQFDIEVTDEEIEEYYNQLKEQNAEVGELEEAKEQIRSMLESQKQSEQLAAKVAELKEAAEIKHLI
;
A
#
# COMPACT_ATOMS: atom_id res chain seq x y z
N MET A 1 10.72 -13.80 -29.23
CA MET A 1 12.06 -14.41 -29.10
C MET A 1 13.02 -13.30 -28.71
N LYS A 2 13.72 -13.26 -27.58
CA LYS A 2 14.01 -14.21 -26.49
C LYS A 2 13.86 -13.45 -25.16
N LYS A 3 13.29 -14.11 -24.16
CA LYS A 3 13.38 -13.73 -22.74
C LYS A 3 14.83 -13.98 -22.29
N LEU A 4 15.41 -13.08 -21.52
CA LEU A 4 16.59 -13.39 -20.70
C LEU A 4 16.49 -12.60 -19.38
N LEU A 5 16.14 -13.36 -18.35
CA LEU A 5 16.35 -13.08 -16.94
C LEU A 5 17.79 -12.63 -16.70
N PHE A 6 17.98 -11.61 -15.87
CA PHE A 6 19.16 -11.49 -15.02
C PHE A 6 18.77 -10.87 -13.68
N PHE A 7 18.53 -11.74 -12.70
CA PHE A 7 18.64 -11.42 -11.28
C PHE A 7 20.12 -11.18 -10.97
N LEU A 8 20.47 -10.03 -10.42
CA LEU A 8 21.73 -9.87 -9.68
C LEU A 8 21.46 -8.99 -8.45
N VAL A 9 21.12 -9.68 -7.36
CA VAL A 9 21.12 -9.15 -6.01
C VAL A 9 22.57 -8.81 -5.64
N VAL A 10 22.86 -7.55 -5.35
CA VAL A 10 24.10 -7.15 -4.69
C VAL A 10 23.74 -6.74 -3.26
N ILE A 11 23.76 -7.72 -2.36
CA ILE A 11 23.74 -7.52 -0.91
C ILE A 11 25.06 -6.88 -0.51
N SER A 12 25.05 -5.61 -0.08
CA SER A 12 26.17 -5.04 0.67
C SER A 12 25.81 -4.94 2.15
N MET A 13 26.11 -5.99 2.90
CA MET A 13 26.07 -5.97 4.36
C MET A 13 27.47 -5.62 4.87
N VAL A 14 27.60 -4.44 5.48
CA VAL A 14 28.80 -4.01 6.17
C VAL A 14 28.81 -4.67 7.55
N PHE A 15 29.79 -5.54 7.81
CA PHE A 15 30.22 -5.85 9.16
C PHE A 15 31.68 -5.46 9.34
N VAL A 16 31.91 -4.47 10.20
CA VAL A 16 33.22 -4.13 10.74
C VAL A 16 33.32 -4.80 12.10
N LEU A 17 34.32 -5.65 12.34
CA LEU A 17 35.11 -5.65 13.57
C LEU A 17 36.51 -6.24 13.31
N ALA A 18 37.51 -5.55 13.86
CA ALA A 18 38.94 -5.73 13.62
C ALA A 18 39.59 -6.78 14.53
N ALA A 19 40.60 -7.50 14.02
CA ALA A 19 41.92 -7.72 14.64
C ALA A 19 42.76 -8.75 13.86
N CYS A 20 44.07 -8.50 13.80
CA CYS A 20 45.10 -9.17 13.01
C CYS A 20 45.34 -10.67 13.35
N ASN A 21 45.76 -11.47 12.37
CA ASN A 21 47.14 -12.01 12.21
C ASN A 21 47.16 -13.33 11.40
N ASN A 22 47.93 -13.32 10.30
CA ASN A 22 48.59 -14.41 9.54
C ASN A 22 47.97 -15.82 9.38
N ASP A 23 48.10 -16.30 8.14
CA ASP A 23 47.95 -17.67 7.60
C ASP A 23 46.59 -18.12 7.05
N GLU A 24 46.72 -18.98 6.05
CA GLU A 24 45.88 -19.17 4.87
C GLU A 24 44.51 -19.85 5.10
N ALA A 25 43.61 -19.57 4.15
CA ALA A 25 42.55 -20.43 3.62
C ALA A 25 41.45 -20.92 4.58
N THR A 26 40.26 -20.33 4.46
CA THR A 26 39.03 -21.00 4.00
C THR A 26 37.90 -19.97 3.90
N GLU A 27 37.44 -19.66 2.69
CA GLU A 27 36.16 -19.00 2.47
C GLU A 27 35.06 -20.03 2.73
N ASP A 28 34.50 -20.01 3.93
CA ASP A 28 33.24 -20.69 4.25
C ASP A 28 32.17 -19.60 4.34
N THR A 29 31.75 -19.10 3.18
CA THR A 29 30.59 -18.21 3.08
C THR A 29 29.34 -19.08 3.27
N GLN A 30 28.91 -19.21 4.52
CA GLN A 30 27.59 -19.72 4.83
C GLN A 30 26.56 -18.80 4.18
N GLN A 31 26.03 -19.27 3.07
CA GLN A 31 24.87 -18.74 2.40
C GLN A 31 23.69 -19.00 3.33
N GLU A 32 23.28 -17.97 4.10
CA GLU A 32 22.00 -17.97 4.80
C GLU A 32 20.92 -18.15 3.72
N SER A 33 20.38 -19.38 3.64
CA SER A 33 19.20 -19.66 2.86
C SER A 33 18.11 -18.79 3.43
N ALA A 34 17.60 -17.84 2.64
CA ALA A 34 16.31 -17.23 2.95
C ALA A 34 15.33 -18.39 3.14
N GLU A 35 14.82 -18.54 4.37
CA GLU A 35 13.75 -19.50 4.63
C GLU A 35 12.60 -19.11 3.69
N GLU A 36 12.02 -20.10 3.00
CA GLU A 36 10.82 -19.82 2.21
C GLU A 36 9.77 -19.23 3.16
N PRO A 37 9.10 -18.12 2.79
CA PRO A 37 8.08 -17.54 3.65
C PRO A 37 7.04 -18.60 3.96
N ALA A 38 6.61 -18.65 5.22
CA ALA A 38 5.58 -19.57 5.66
C ALA A 38 4.37 -19.51 4.70
N PRO A 39 3.69 -20.64 4.42
CA PRO A 39 2.52 -20.63 3.55
C PRO A 39 1.48 -19.63 4.05
N LEU A 40 0.90 -18.85 3.10
CA LEU A 40 -0.14 -17.89 3.41
C LEU A 40 -1.43 -18.64 3.75
N GLU A 41 -1.71 -18.71 5.05
CA GLU A 41 -2.90 -19.38 5.59
C GLU A 41 -3.79 -18.33 6.28
N PHE A 42 -5.10 -18.52 6.22
CA PHE A 42 -6.08 -17.69 6.92
C PHE A 42 -6.91 -18.58 7.85
N SER A 43 -7.01 -18.19 9.11
CA SER A 43 -7.77 -18.91 10.12
C SER A 43 -9.00 -18.12 10.55
N ASP A 44 -10.05 -18.83 10.98
CA ASP A 44 -11.26 -18.22 11.51
C ASP A 44 -10.99 -17.41 12.79
N GLU A 45 -9.92 -17.72 13.53
CA GLU A 45 -9.52 -17.02 14.76
C GLU A 45 -9.02 -15.59 14.48
N GLU A 46 -8.59 -15.31 13.24
CA GLU A 46 -8.13 -13.99 12.80
C GLU A 46 -9.28 -13.09 12.32
N ARG A 47 -10.48 -13.65 12.13
CA ARG A 47 -11.65 -12.94 11.62
C ARG A 47 -12.55 -12.45 12.76
N VAL A 48 -13.18 -11.32 12.53
CA VAL A 48 -14.22 -10.76 13.39
C VAL A 48 -15.57 -10.98 12.73
N ALA A 49 -16.63 -11.29 13.49
CA ALA A 49 -17.96 -11.42 12.90
C ALA A 49 -18.38 -10.10 12.20
N ASP A 50 -18.98 -10.21 11.01
CA ASP A 50 -19.19 -9.06 10.12
C ASP A 50 -19.96 -7.90 10.75
N ASP A 51 -20.88 -8.18 11.66
CA ASP A 51 -21.72 -7.20 12.35
C ASP A 51 -21.14 -6.68 13.67
N THR A 52 -20.01 -7.22 14.11
CA THR A 52 -19.35 -6.82 15.36
C THR A 52 -18.55 -5.54 15.16
N ALA A 53 -18.73 -4.58 16.05
CA ALA A 53 -17.95 -3.34 16.04
C ALA A 53 -16.50 -3.60 16.45
N VAL A 54 -15.56 -3.12 15.65
CA VAL A 54 -14.11 -3.34 15.79
C VAL A 54 -13.42 -2.12 16.38
N VAL A 55 -13.77 -0.96 15.87
CA VAL A 55 -13.26 0.34 16.32
C VAL A 55 -14.37 1.36 16.19
N SER A 56 -14.37 2.36 17.06
CA SER A 56 -15.20 3.56 16.88
C SER A 56 -14.32 4.78 16.64
N VAL A 57 -14.66 5.55 15.60
CA VAL A 57 -13.98 6.79 15.20
C VAL A 57 -15.01 7.91 15.25
N ASN A 58 -14.81 8.89 16.15
CA ASN A 58 -15.74 10.00 16.38
C ASN A 58 -17.18 9.57 16.71
N GLY A 59 -17.34 8.38 17.31
CA GLY A 59 -18.64 7.82 17.69
C GLY A 59 -19.32 6.97 16.61
N GLU A 60 -18.75 6.89 15.40
CA GLU A 60 -19.17 5.96 14.36
C GLU A 60 -18.45 4.62 14.53
N GLU A 61 -19.16 3.50 14.38
CA GLU A 61 -18.61 2.16 14.56
C GLU A 61 -18.21 1.56 13.21
N VAL A 62 -16.95 1.15 13.08
CA VAL A 62 -16.46 0.38 11.95
C VAL A 62 -16.53 -1.10 12.29
N LYS A 63 -17.14 -1.88 11.41
CA LYS A 63 -17.51 -3.29 11.67
C LYS A 63 -16.47 -4.31 11.21
N GLY A 64 -16.65 -5.54 11.67
CA GLY A 64 -15.84 -6.71 11.35
C GLY A 64 -15.70 -6.97 9.85
N GLU A 65 -16.73 -6.70 9.05
CA GLU A 65 -16.65 -6.88 7.59
C GLU A 65 -15.50 -6.06 6.97
N LYS A 66 -15.43 -4.75 7.26
CA LYS A 66 -14.39 -3.86 6.74
C LYS A 66 -13.01 -4.20 7.32
N TYR A 67 -12.96 -4.53 8.62
CA TYR A 67 -11.73 -5.00 9.25
C TYR A 67 -11.17 -6.26 8.58
N ASN A 68 -12.01 -7.27 8.33
CA ASN A 68 -11.60 -8.55 7.74
C ASN A 68 -11.04 -8.37 6.32
N GLN A 69 -11.61 -7.45 5.54
CA GLN A 69 -11.12 -7.11 4.21
C GLN A 69 -9.70 -6.52 4.29
N ILE A 70 -9.52 -5.49 5.11
CA ILE A 70 -8.21 -4.83 5.29
C ILE A 70 -7.18 -5.79 5.89
N TYR A 71 -7.57 -6.59 6.89
CA TYR A 71 -6.68 -7.61 7.48
C TYR A 71 -6.17 -8.59 6.41
N THR A 72 -7.07 -9.06 5.54
CA THR A 72 -6.70 -10.00 4.47
C THR A 72 -5.73 -9.35 3.47
N GLN A 73 -5.99 -8.10 3.08
CA GLN A 73 -5.09 -7.34 2.20
C GLN A 73 -3.71 -7.13 2.82
N VAL A 74 -3.66 -6.69 4.08
CA VAL A 74 -2.40 -6.47 4.81
C VAL A 74 -1.62 -7.77 4.91
N LYS A 75 -2.25 -8.87 5.32
CA LYS A 75 -1.57 -10.16 5.46
C LYS A 75 -1.00 -10.65 4.13
N THR A 76 -1.79 -10.59 3.06
CA THR A 76 -1.34 -10.97 1.71
C THR A 76 -0.18 -10.10 1.24
N MET A 77 -0.26 -8.78 1.45
CA MET A 77 0.79 -7.84 1.06
C MET A 77 2.09 -8.13 1.81
N LEU A 78 2.05 -8.24 3.15
CA LEU A 78 3.21 -8.54 3.98
C LEU A 78 3.86 -9.87 3.56
N HIS A 79 3.06 -10.90 3.32
CA HIS A 79 3.53 -12.20 2.83
C HIS A 79 4.22 -12.09 1.48
N SER A 80 3.65 -11.32 0.54
CA SER A 80 4.23 -11.11 -0.79
C SER A 80 5.59 -10.40 -0.76
N TYR A 81 5.84 -9.58 0.27
CA TYR A 81 7.14 -8.96 0.55
C TYR A 81 8.11 -9.85 1.33
N GLY A 82 7.72 -11.10 1.62
CA GLY A 82 8.52 -12.06 2.38
C GLY A 82 8.59 -11.75 3.88
N GLN A 83 7.65 -10.94 4.40
CA GLN A 83 7.57 -10.67 5.83
C GLN A 83 6.87 -11.83 6.55
N ASP A 84 7.27 -12.07 7.79
CA ASP A 84 6.62 -13.05 8.64
C ASP A 84 5.22 -12.55 9.03
N VAL A 85 4.21 -13.35 8.69
CA VAL A 85 2.78 -13.09 8.96
C VAL A 85 2.21 -14.05 10.00
N THR A 86 3.07 -14.83 10.68
CA THR A 86 2.66 -15.71 11.77
C THR A 86 2.43 -14.94 13.08
N ASP A 87 3.03 -13.76 13.22
CA ASP A 87 2.67 -12.78 14.25
C ASP A 87 1.40 -12.02 13.85
N THR A 88 0.25 -12.61 14.16
CA THR A 88 -1.06 -12.08 13.81
C THR A 88 -1.38 -10.75 14.51
N GLU A 89 -0.75 -10.46 15.66
CA GLU A 89 -0.95 -9.19 16.36
C GLU A 89 -0.34 -8.03 15.55
N SER A 90 0.84 -8.21 14.95
CA SER A 90 1.45 -7.21 14.07
C SER A 90 0.59 -6.94 12.83
N VAL A 91 -0.02 -7.98 12.26
CA VAL A 91 -0.96 -7.85 11.13
C VAL A 91 -2.22 -7.11 11.56
N LYS A 92 -2.79 -7.47 12.72
CA LYS A 92 -3.96 -6.82 13.32
C LYS A 92 -3.70 -5.33 13.57
N ASP A 93 -2.56 -4.97 14.15
CA ASP A 93 -2.20 -3.59 14.44
C ASP A 93 -2.09 -2.75 13.17
N GLN A 94 -1.49 -3.30 12.11
CA GLN A 94 -1.40 -2.62 10.82
C GLN A 94 -2.77 -2.48 10.14
N ALA A 95 -3.59 -3.53 10.18
CA ALA A 95 -4.95 -3.49 9.64
C ALA A 95 -5.82 -2.47 10.39
N MET A 96 -5.73 -2.43 11.71
CA MET A 96 -6.45 -1.46 12.55
C MET A 96 -6.00 -0.03 12.26
N LYS A 97 -4.70 0.19 12.06
CA LYS A 97 -4.17 1.51 11.68
C LYS A 97 -4.78 1.96 10.35
N ILE A 98 -4.73 1.12 9.31
CA ILE A 98 -5.28 1.45 7.98
C ILE A 98 -6.79 1.67 8.06
N LEU A 99 -7.52 0.83 8.82
CA LEU A 99 -8.96 0.95 9.02
C LEU A 99 -9.34 2.31 9.61
N VAL A 100 -8.62 2.75 10.64
CA VAL A 100 -8.84 4.06 11.28
C VAL A 100 -8.48 5.20 10.33
N GLU A 101 -7.36 5.10 9.61
CA GLU A 101 -6.93 6.16 8.67
C GLU A 101 -7.92 6.33 7.52
N GLN A 102 -8.43 5.23 6.94
CA GLN A 102 -9.46 5.25 5.92
C GLN A 102 -10.76 5.87 6.44
N GLU A 103 -11.19 5.48 7.65
CA GLU A 103 -12.41 6.01 8.26
C GLU A 103 -12.31 7.52 8.53
N LEU A 104 -11.14 8.00 8.99
CA LEU A 104 -10.90 9.43 9.20
C LEU A 104 -11.03 10.22 7.89
N ILE A 105 -10.46 9.71 6.79
CA ILE A 105 -10.58 10.33 5.48
C ILE A 105 -12.02 10.31 4.98
N ASN A 106 -12.72 9.19 5.12
CA ASN A 106 -14.13 9.09 4.72
C ASN A 106 -15.00 10.12 5.46
N GLN A 107 -14.83 10.26 6.77
CA GLN A 107 -15.57 11.24 7.56
C GLN A 107 -15.22 12.70 7.20
N ASP A 108 -13.98 12.99 6.84
CA ASP A 108 -13.58 14.33 6.41
C ASP A 108 -14.09 14.64 4.99
N ALA A 109 -14.07 13.65 4.09
CA ALA A 109 -14.66 13.73 2.76
C ALA A 109 -16.18 14.01 2.83
N GLU A 110 -16.91 13.28 3.67
CA GLU A 110 -18.34 13.52 3.89
C GLU A 110 -18.61 14.95 4.38
N LYS A 111 -17.82 15.44 5.34
CA LYS A 111 -17.92 16.85 5.82
C LYS A 111 -17.63 17.87 4.73
N ALA A 112 -16.74 17.54 3.80
CA ALA A 112 -16.45 18.36 2.62
C ALA A 112 -17.50 18.24 1.51
N GLY A 113 -18.46 17.32 1.64
CA GLY A 113 -19.48 17.04 0.62
C GLY A 113 -18.96 16.22 -0.56
N ILE A 114 -17.86 15.48 -0.35
CA ILE A 114 -17.23 14.61 -1.35
C ILE A 114 -17.78 13.21 -1.15
N GLU A 115 -18.55 12.76 -2.12
CA GLU A 115 -19.16 11.42 -2.12
C GLU A 115 -18.90 10.71 -3.46
N VAL A 116 -18.87 9.39 -3.40
CA VAL A 116 -18.87 8.51 -4.56
C VAL A 116 -20.12 7.67 -4.50
N THR A 117 -20.88 7.65 -5.59
CA THR A 117 -22.09 6.86 -5.71
C THR A 117 -21.78 5.40 -6.03
N GLU A 118 -22.72 4.49 -5.73
CA GLU A 118 -22.62 3.09 -6.16
C GLU A 118 -22.50 2.96 -7.68
N GLU A 119 -23.11 3.87 -8.45
CA GLU A 119 -23.02 3.88 -9.91
C GLU A 119 -21.59 4.19 -10.39
N GLU A 120 -20.91 5.17 -9.78
CA GLU A 120 -19.52 5.49 -10.10
C GLU A 120 -18.58 4.33 -9.76
N ALA A 121 -18.78 3.67 -8.62
CA ALA A 121 -18.02 2.48 -8.25
C ALA A 121 -18.28 1.32 -9.23
N GLN A 122 -19.52 1.12 -9.67
CA GLN A 122 -19.85 0.10 -10.68
C GLN A 122 -19.20 0.42 -12.03
N GLN A 123 -19.20 1.68 -12.45
CA GLN A 123 -18.57 2.09 -13.71
C GLN A 123 -17.07 1.83 -13.70
N GLU A 124 -16.38 2.12 -12.58
CA GLU A 124 -14.95 1.83 -12.48
C GLU A 124 -14.69 0.32 -12.45
N LEU A 125 -15.52 -0.46 -11.76
CA LEU A 125 -15.43 -1.93 -11.77
C LEU A 125 -15.60 -2.50 -13.20
N ASP A 126 -16.59 -2.00 -13.95
CA ASP A 126 -16.84 -2.44 -15.32
C ASP A 126 -15.67 -2.10 -16.25
N LYS A 127 -15.07 -0.91 -16.07
CA LYS A 127 -13.86 -0.49 -16.79
C LYS A 127 -12.67 -1.39 -16.46
N MET A 128 -12.45 -1.73 -15.18
CA MET A 128 -11.39 -2.67 -14.78
C MET A 128 -11.60 -4.06 -15.42
N LYS A 129 -12.85 -4.53 -15.49
CA LYS A 129 -13.20 -5.79 -16.19
C LYS A 129 -12.91 -5.71 -17.69
N GLU A 130 -13.16 -4.58 -18.33
CA GLU A 130 -12.84 -4.36 -19.76
C GLU A 130 -11.32 -4.35 -20.02
N GLU A 131 -10.55 -3.69 -19.17
CA GLU A 131 -9.10 -3.52 -19.34
C GLU A 131 -8.30 -4.78 -18.98
N SER A 132 -8.63 -5.42 -17.86
CA SER A 132 -7.86 -6.54 -17.30
C SER A 132 -8.47 -7.91 -17.59
N GLY A 133 -9.75 -7.97 -17.94
CA GLY A 133 -10.51 -9.20 -18.13
C GLY A 133 -11.08 -9.77 -16.83
N GLU A 134 -12.23 -10.43 -16.94
CA GLU A 134 -12.99 -10.99 -15.80
C GLU A 134 -12.22 -12.07 -15.03
N GLU A 135 -11.36 -12.84 -15.71
CA GLU A 135 -10.49 -13.84 -15.06
C GLU A 135 -9.49 -13.19 -14.09
N GLN A 136 -8.96 -12.01 -14.43
CA GLN A 136 -8.03 -11.29 -13.56
C GLN A 136 -8.74 -10.77 -12.31
N LEU A 137 -9.97 -10.28 -12.44
CA LEU A 137 -10.79 -9.88 -11.29
C LEU A 137 -11.07 -11.09 -10.39
N GLN A 138 -11.46 -12.24 -10.96
CA GLN A 138 -11.73 -13.45 -10.19
C GLN A 138 -10.51 -13.87 -9.35
N GLN A 139 -9.30 -13.79 -9.92
CA GLN A 139 -8.06 -14.07 -9.18
C GLN A 139 -7.82 -13.10 -8.02
N VAL A 140 -8.13 -11.81 -8.20
CA VAL A 140 -8.03 -10.78 -7.15
C VAL A 140 -9.02 -11.09 -6.03
N LEU A 141 -10.28 -11.38 -6.37
CA LEU A 141 -11.32 -11.74 -5.41
C LEU A 141 -10.94 -12.98 -4.59
N GLU A 142 -10.39 -14.02 -5.24
CA GLU A 142 -9.90 -15.23 -4.57
C GLU A 142 -8.69 -14.95 -3.66
N THR A 143 -7.72 -14.18 -4.14
CA THR A 143 -6.50 -13.83 -3.40
C THR A 143 -6.83 -13.06 -2.12
N TYR A 144 -7.79 -12.15 -2.18
CA TYR A 144 -8.21 -11.34 -1.04
C TYR A 144 -9.42 -11.92 -0.30
N GLN A 145 -9.91 -13.10 -0.71
CA GLN A 145 -11.07 -13.78 -0.09
C GLN A 145 -12.30 -12.86 0.09
N ILE A 146 -12.58 -12.07 -0.94
CA ILE A 146 -13.70 -11.13 -0.99
C ILE A 146 -14.61 -11.48 -2.17
N ASN A 147 -15.87 -11.08 -2.08
CA ASN A 147 -16.78 -11.14 -3.22
C ASN A 147 -16.81 -9.82 -3.99
N GLU A 148 -17.48 -9.81 -5.14
CA GLU A 148 -17.56 -8.62 -6.01
C GLU A 148 -18.22 -7.42 -5.33
N GLU A 149 -19.21 -7.62 -4.45
CA GLU A 149 -19.87 -6.53 -3.73
C GLU A 149 -18.90 -5.86 -2.75
N GLN A 150 -18.13 -6.66 -2.02
CA GLN A 150 -17.09 -6.19 -1.11
C GLN A 150 -15.98 -5.45 -1.85
N PHE A 151 -15.57 -5.97 -3.02
CA PHE A 151 -14.59 -5.29 -3.86
C PHE A 151 -15.11 -3.94 -4.38
N LYS A 152 -16.40 -3.87 -4.76
CA LYS A 152 -17.03 -2.61 -5.18
C LYS A 152 -17.12 -1.60 -4.04
N GLN A 153 -17.39 -2.03 -2.80
CA GLN A 153 -17.35 -1.16 -1.62
C GLN A 153 -15.94 -0.62 -1.37
N GLN A 154 -14.91 -1.47 -1.48
CA GLN A 154 -13.51 -1.01 -1.41
C GLN A 154 -13.21 0.03 -2.50
N LEU A 155 -13.64 -0.24 -3.73
CA LEU A 155 -13.44 0.68 -4.85
C LEU A 155 -14.13 2.03 -4.60
N GLN A 156 -15.30 2.03 -3.96
CA GLN A 156 -15.98 3.25 -3.56
C GLN A 156 -15.15 4.06 -2.55
N ASP A 157 -14.61 3.42 -1.51
CA ASP A 157 -13.72 4.08 -0.52
C ASP A 157 -12.43 4.63 -1.18
N ASP A 158 -11.84 3.87 -2.10
CA ASP A 158 -10.65 4.29 -2.84
C ASP A 158 -10.95 5.51 -3.72
N LEU A 159 -12.09 5.50 -4.43
CA LEU A 159 -12.54 6.61 -5.26
C LEU A 159 -12.86 7.85 -4.42
N VAL A 160 -13.43 7.70 -3.22
CA VAL A 160 -13.65 8.83 -2.29
C VAL A 160 -12.30 9.45 -1.93
N THR A 161 -11.31 8.63 -1.60
CA THR A 161 -9.95 9.10 -1.27
C THR A 161 -9.31 9.82 -2.45
N VAL A 162 -9.44 9.29 -3.67
CA VAL A 162 -8.94 9.93 -4.89
C VAL A 162 -9.60 11.28 -5.13
N LYS A 163 -10.94 11.35 -5.06
CA LYS A 163 -11.67 12.63 -5.21
C LYS A 163 -11.28 13.61 -4.11
N TYR A 164 -11.15 13.14 -2.87
CA TYR A 164 -10.73 13.94 -1.73
C TYR A 164 -9.37 14.60 -1.98
N MET A 165 -8.37 13.83 -2.42
CA MET A 165 -7.05 14.38 -2.76
C MET A 165 -7.12 15.41 -3.90
N GLN A 166 -7.94 15.16 -4.93
CA GLN A 166 -8.08 16.07 -6.07
C GLN A 166 -8.77 17.39 -5.71
N GLU A 167 -9.74 17.36 -4.79
CA GLU A 167 -10.52 18.55 -4.43
C GLU A 167 -9.91 19.34 -3.27
N GLN A 168 -9.24 18.66 -2.33
CA GLN A 168 -8.69 19.31 -1.13
C GLN A 168 -7.23 19.74 -1.29
N PHE A 169 -6.47 19.10 -2.18
CA PHE A 169 -5.04 19.39 -2.34
C PHE A 169 -4.76 20.06 -3.70
N ASP A 170 -4.28 21.29 -3.64
CA ASP A 170 -3.77 22.01 -4.80
C ASP A 170 -2.30 21.67 -5.00
N ILE A 171 -2.01 20.82 -5.98
CA ILE A 171 -0.69 20.25 -6.20
C ILE A 171 -0.08 20.87 -7.47
N GLU A 172 0.93 21.70 -7.26
CA GLU A 172 1.72 22.26 -8.35
C GLU A 172 3.11 21.62 -8.37
N VAL A 173 3.55 21.19 -9.55
CA VAL A 173 4.94 20.75 -9.80
C VAL A 173 5.61 21.74 -10.75
N THR A 174 6.72 22.30 -10.30
CA THR A 174 7.50 23.28 -11.06
C THR A 174 8.48 22.59 -12.01
N ASP A 175 8.91 23.30 -13.06
CA ASP A 175 9.95 22.80 -13.96
C ASP A 175 11.29 22.59 -13.22
N GLU A 176 11.58 23.40 -12.20
CA GLU A 176 12.79 23.28 -11.36
C GLU A 176 12.81 21.96 -10.58
N GLU A 177 11.68 21.55 -9.99
CA GLU A 177 11.57 20.28 -9.28
C GLU A 177 11.74 19.08 -10.22
N ILE A 178 11.24 19.19 -11.46
CA ILE A 178 11.41 18.15 -12.48
C ILE A 178 12.87 18.03 -12.90
N GLU A 179 13.55 19.17 -13.14
CA GLU A 179 14.97 19.20 -13.46
C GLU A 179 15.82 18.63 -12.31
N GLU A 180 15.51 18.99 -11.06
CA GLU A 180 16.20 18.48 -9.88
C GLU A 180 16.05 16.97 -9.76
N TYR A 181 14.83 16.45 -9.84
CA TYR A 181 14.57 15.01 -9.74
C TYR A 181 15.25 14.24 -10.87
N TYR A 182 15.19 14.76 -12.10
CA TYR A 182 15.87 14.14 -13.24
C TYR A 182 17.39 14.08 -13.04
N ASN A 183 18.01 15.13 -12.49
CA ASN A 183 19.43 15.13 -12.19
C ASN A 183 19.78 14.08 -11.12
N GLN A 184 18.97 13.92 -10.08
CA GLN A 184 19.13 12.86 -9.08
C GLN A 184 19.02 11.46 -9.71
N LEU A 185 18.07 11.25 -10.63
CA LEU A 185 17.95 10.00 -11.37
C LEU A 185 19.20 9.72 -12.21
N LYS A 186 19.73 10.72 -12.91
CA LYS A 186 20.96 10.60 -13.70
C LYS A 186 22.19 10.26 -12.86
N GLU A 187 22.28 10.80 -11.65
CA GLU A 187 23.36 10.47 -10.71
C GLU A 187 23.29 9.00 -10.24
N GLN A 188 22.07 8.48 -10.04
CA GLN A 188 21.86 7.08 -9.64
C GLN A 188 21.97 6.10 -10.80
N ASN A 189 21.55 6.51 -12.00
CA ASN A 189 21.55 5.70 -13.20
C ASN A 189 21.90 6.54 -14.45
N ALA A 190 23.09 6.28 -15.01
CA ALA A 190 23.60 7.00 -16.17
C ALA A 190 22.82 6.73 -17.48
N GLU A 191 21.91 5.74 -17.51
CA GLU A 191 21.11 5.38 -18.70
C GLU A 191 19.72 6.05 -18.73
N VAL A 192 19.44 7.01 -17.84
CA VAL A 192 18.21 7.79 -17.89
C VAL A 192 18.22 8.63 -19.18
N GLY A 193 17.21 8.41 -20.04
CA GLY A 193 17.02 9.06 -21.34
C GLY A 193 16.91 10.58 -21.28
N GLU A 194 16.50 11.24 -22.36
CA GLU A 194 16.44 12.70 -22.39
C GLU A 194 15.34 13.26 -21.47
N LEU A 195 15.60 14.42 -20.84
CA LEU A 195 14.65 15.06 -19.90
C LEU A 195 13.29 15.28 -20.53
N GLU A 196 13.24 15.76 -21.77
CA GLU A 196 11.98 16.02 -22.49
C GLU A 196 11.11 14.77 -22.65
N GLU A 197 11.71 13.58 -22.75
CA GLU A 197 10.98 12.31 -22.83
C GLU A 197 10.47 11.86 -21.46
N ALA A 198 11.19 12.18 -20.39
CA ALA A 198 10.86 11.81 -19.02
C ALA A 198 9.99 12.84 -18.28
N LYS A 199 9.86 14.07 -18.81
CA LYS A 199 9.29 15.23 -18.11
C LYS A 199 7.89 14.97 -17.55
N GLU A 200 6.98 14.45 -18.37
CA GLU A 200 5.60 14.18 -17.95
C GLU A 200 5.50 13.03 -16.93
N GLN A 201 6.34 12.00 -17.09
CA GLN A 201 6.39 10.90 -16.13
C GLN A 201 6.93 11.38 -14.77
N ILE A 202 7.98 12.20 -14.78
CA ILE A 202 8.53 12.80 -13.55
C ILE A 202 7.50 13.72 -12.91
N ARG A 203 6.82 14.57 -13.69
CA ARG A 203 5.75 15.42 -13.20
C ARG A 203 4.66 14.61 -12.49
N SER A 204 4.09 13.61 -13.15
CA SER A 204 3.02 12.77 -12.58
C SER A 204 3.47 12.05 -11.30
N MET A 205 4.71 11.56 -11.27
CA MET A 205 5.29 10.93 -10.09
C MET A 205 5.46 11.93 -8.94
N LEU A 206 5.96 13.14 -9.21
CA LEU A 206 6.09 14.21 -8.20
C LEU A 206 4.73 14.70 -7.70
N GLU A 207 3.73 14.80 -8.57
CA GLU A 207 2.35 15.12 -8.19
C GLU A 207 1.80 14.07 -7.22
N SER A 208 1.94 12.78 -7.57
CA SER A 208 1.51 11.67 -6.72
C SER A 208 2.24 11.65 -5.37
N GLN A 209 3.55 11.91 -5.36
CA GLN A 209 4.33 12.02 -4.13
C GLN A 209 3.80 13.15 -3.23
N LYS A 210 3.61 14.35 -3.80
CA LYS A 210 3.09 15.50 -3.04
C LYS A 210 1.67 15.26 -2.54
N GLN A 211 0.80 14.62 -3.33
CA GLN A 211 -0.53 14.21 -2.88
C GLN A 211 -0.46 13.26 -1.69
N SER A 212 0.41 12.26 -1.74
CA SER A 212 0.61 11.31 -0.65
C SER A 212 1.12 11.99 0.63
N GLU A 213 2.06 12.93 0.49
CA GLU A 213 2.57 13.72 1.63
C GLU A 213 1.47 14.59 2.27
N GLN A 214 0.66 15.27 1.46
CA GLN A 214 -0.49 16.06 1.95
C GLN A 214 -1.55 15.19 2.62
N LEU A 215 -1.86 14.03 2.03
CA LEU A 215 -2.80 13.07 2.61
C LEU A 215 -2.28 12.57 3.96
N ALA A 216 -1.00 12.19 4.06
CA ALA A 216 -0.40 11.73 5.31
C ALA A 216 -0.42 12.81 6.40
N ALA A 217 -0.12 14.06 6.05
CA ALA A 217 -0.21 15.19 6.97
C ALA A 217 -1.65 15.41 7.44
N LYS A 218 -2.62 15.33 6.52
CA LYS A 218 -4.04 15.47 6.85
C LYS A 218 -4.55 14.34 7.73
N VAL A 219 -4.18 13.10 7.46
CA VAL A 219 -4.50 11.94 8.33
C VAL A 219 -3.93 12.15 9.73
N ALA A 220 -2.70 12.65 9.86
CA ALA A 220 -2.09 12.93 11.16
C ALA A 220 -2.89 14.01 11.93
N GLU A 221 -3.27 15.10 11.27
CA GLU A 221 -4.13 16.15 11.83
C GLU A 221 -5.48 15.58 12.31
N LEU A 222 -6.16 14.81 11.45
CA LEU A 222 -7.46 14.20 11.77
C LEU A 222 -7.34 13.25 12.95
N LYS A 223 -6.27 12.48 13.02
CA LYS A 223 -6.02 11.54 14.11
C LYS A 223 -5.78 12.23 15.45
N GLU A 224 -5.11 13.38 15.47
CA GLU A 224 -4.94 14.18 16.70
C GLU A 224 -6.27 14.76 17.21
N ALA A 225 -7.19 15.07 16.30
CA ALA A 225 -8.50 15.63 16.63
C ALA A 225 -9.57 14.58 16.95
N ALA A 226 -9.35 13.32 16.56
CA ALA A 226 -10.37 12.28 16.61
C ALA A 226 -10.49 11.58 17.98
N GLU A 227 -11.70 11.15 18.30
CA GLU A 227 -11.96 10.20 19.38
C GLU A 227 -11.92 8.78 18.83
N ILE A 228 -10.86 8.03 19.12
CA ILE A 228 -10.67 6.65 18.65
C ILE A 228 -10.81 5.67 19.82
N LYS A 229 -11.71 4.69 19.69
CA LYS A 229 -11.93 3.62 20.68
C LYS A 229 -11.79 2.26 20.03
N HIS A 230 -10.76 1.52 20.39
CA HIS A 230 -10.62 0.12 20.01
C HIS A 230 -11.62 -0.73 20.81
N LEU A 231 -12.36 -1.60 20.13
CA LEU A 231 -13.41 -2.43 20.73
C LEU A 231 -13.03 -3.91 20.79
N ILE A 232 -11.92 -4.28 20.14
CA ILE A 232 -11.29 -5.61 20.14
C ILE A 232 -9.77 -5.53 20.28
#